data_AF-A0A2S0M0X7-F1
#
_entry.id   AF-A0A2S0M0X7-F1
#
_cell.length_a   1.000
_cell.length_b   1.000
_cell.length_c   1.000
_cell.angle_alpha   90.00
_cell.angle_beta   90.00
_cell.angle_gamma   90.00
#
_symmetry.space_group_name_H-M   'P 1'
#
loop_
_entity.id
_entity.type
_entity.pdbx_description
1 polymer ?
#
loop_
_entity_poly.entity_id
_entity_poly.type
_entity_poly.pdbx_seq_one_letter_code
_entity_poly.pdbx_strand_id
1 'polypeptide(L)'
;MKGLLDQLWPELKKLPADKRRRVNMYDPKFRQLTSTADVETMSDLDSLLYASDGRKPTAAHWKKALGHPVTNRTSTWQCGEASIELEGRHLTWNVPDNNHAVDHARASWLGQALFAQLARINWTRGSGGYFVGNNEYNQDTSEPGGGGNYLTDTFGPAGDKARKAHNGFVAYY
;
A
#
# COMPACT_ATOMS: atom_id res chain seq x y z
N MET A 1 2.06 -9.27 12.05
CA MET A 1 1.92 -7.89 12.57
C MET A 1 1.21 -7.75 13.94
N LYS A 2 -0.09 -8.10 14.12
CA LYS A 2 -0.81 -7.84 15.40
C LYS A 2 -0.14 -8.43 16.64
N GLY A 3 0.33 -9.68 16.57
CA GLY A 3 1.05 -10.33 17.68
C GLY A 3 2.33 -9.59 18.09
N LEU A 4 3.12 -9.16 17.11
CA LEU A 4 4.32 -8.35 17.32
C LEU A 4 3.99 -6.99 17.97
N LEU A 5 2.96 -6.30 17.47
CA LEU A 5 2.49 -5.04 18.07
C LEU A 5 2.07 -5.25 19.54
N ASP A 6 1.34 -6.31 19.84
CA ASP A 6 0.90 -6.61 21.21
C ASP A 6 2.09 -6.91 22.14
N GLN A 7 3.16 -7.55 21.63
CA GLN A 7 4.42 -7.78 22.37
C GLN A 7 5.24 -6.51 22.58
N LEU A 8 5.33 -5.63 21.58
CA LEU A 8 6.13 -4.40 21.64
C LEU A 8 5.45 -3.27 22.42
N TRP A 9 4.11 -3.22 22.41
CA TRP A 9 3.35 -2.11 22.96
C TRP A 9 3.67 -1.75 24.43
N PRO A 10 3.91 -2.71 25.35
CA PRO A 10 4.31 -2.43 26.73
C PRO A 10 5.59 -1.60 26.85
N GLU A 11 6.55 -1.79 25.93
CA GLU A 11 7.80 -1.03 25.89
C GLU A 11 7.61 0.30 25.15
N LEU A 12 6.89 0.29 24.03
CA LEU A 12 6.61 1.50 23.24
C LEU A 12 5.88 2.56 24.07
N LYS A 13 4.88 2.18 24.88
CA LYS A 13 4.08 3.12 25.67
C LYS A 13 4.89 3.88 26.73
N LYS A 14 6.09 3.41 27.08
CA LYS A 14 7.02 4.11 27.99
C LYS A 14 7.65 5.34 27.34
N LEU A 15 7.63 5.41 26.01
CA LEU A 15 8.15 6.55 25.25
C LEU A 15 7.10 7.66 25.09
N PRO A 16 7.54 8.93 24.95
CA PRO A 16 6.69 10.01 24.46
C PRO A 16 6.04 9.68 23.10
N ALA A 17 4.85 10.22 22.82
CA ALA A 17 4.10 9.88 21.60
C ALA A 17 4.83 10.28 20.31
N ASP A 18 5.53 11.42 20.31
CA ASP A 18 6.37 11.90 19.21
C ASP A 18 7.56 10.98 18.92
N LYS A 19 8.04 10.24 19.94
CA LYS A 19 9.09 9.23 19.80
C LYS A 19 8.57 7.87 19.37
N ARG A 20 7.30 7.55 19.67
CA ARG A 20 6.62 6.32 19.21
C ARG A 20 6.35 6.33 17.72
N ARG A 21 5.98 7.49 17.15
CA ARG A 21 5.72 7.64 15.70
C ARG A 21 6.95 7.55 14.78
N ARG A 22 8.15 7.53 15.36
CA ARG A 22 9.45 7.51 14.67
C ARG A 22 10.40 6.55 15.38
N VAL A 23 9.85 5.43 15.82
CA VAL A 23 10.60 4.51 16.65
C VAL A 23 11.48 3.66 15.74
N ASN A 24 12.80 3.69 15.98
CA ASN A 24 13.69 2.78 15.27
C ASN A 24 13.50 1.36 15.83
N MET A 25 12.87 0.48 15.06
CA MET A 25 12.65 -0.93 15.45
C MET A 25 13.93 -1.76 15.52
N TYR A 26 15.03 -1.26 14.95
CA TYR A 26 16.37 -1.85 15.03
C TYR A 26 17.15 -1.40 16.28
N ASP A 27 16.58 -0.53 17.11
CA ASP A 27 17.19 -0.13 18.37
C ASP A 27 17.44 -1.37 19.24
N PRO A 28 18.65 -1.52 19.84
CA PRO A 28 18.99 -2.65 20.70
C PRO A 28 17.93 -2.97 21.77
N LYS A 29 17.19 -1.96 22.27
CA LYS A 29 16.12 -2.16 23.27
C LYS A 29 14.94 -3.00 22.75
N PHE A 30 14.71 -3.02 21.44
CA PHE A 30 13.62 -3.76 20.82
C PHE A 30 14.09 -5.05 20.14
N ARG A 31 15.41 -5.22 19.97
CA ARG A 31 16.01 -6.31 19.20
C ARG A 31 15.57 -7.72 19.64
N GLN A 32 15.37 -7.94 20.94
CA GLN A 32 14.87 -9.22 21.46
C GLN A 32 13.38 -9.46 21.16
N LEU A 33 12.59 -8.38 21.02
CA LEU A 33 11.17 -8.43 20.73
C LEU A 33 10.89 -8.47 19.23
N THR A 34 11.84 -8.00 18.41
CA THR A 34 11.76 -7.97 16.95
C THR A 34 12.55 -9.08 16.25
N SER A 35 13.27 -9.95 16.99
CA SER A 35 14.20 -10.92 16.41
C SER A 35 13.57 -11.96 15.48
N THR A 36 12.26 -12.18 15.57
CA THR A 36 11.50 -13.11 14.71
C THR A 36 10.70 -12.40 13.63
N ALA A 37 10.72 -11.06 13.60
CA ALA A 37 10.02 -10.28 12.60
C ALA A 37 10.94 -10.08 11.39
N ASP A 38 10.41 -10.31 10.19
CA ASP A 38 11.08 -9.92 8.96
C ASP A 38 11.09 -8.39 8.80
N VAL A 39 11.92 -7.92 7.85
CA VAL A 39 12.11 -6.50 7.56
C VAL A 39 10.79 -5.82 7.17
N GLU A 40 9.95 -6.50 6.39
CA GLU A 40 8.65 -5.98 5.96
C GLU A 40 7.70 -5.79 7.14
N THR A 41 7.58 -6.78 8.03
CA THR A 41 6.73 -6.68 9.22
C THR A 41 7.18 -5.55 10.14
N MET A 42 8.50 -5.31 10.24
CA MET A 42 9.03 -4.19 11.01
C MET A 42 8.74 -2.84 10.35
N SER A 43 8.88 -2.74 9.02
CA SER A 43 8.58 -1.53 8.25
C SER A 43 7.08 -1.20 8.29
N ASP A 44 6.22 -2.20 8.10
CA ASP A 44 4.77 -2.10 8.25
C ASP A 44 4.38 -1.54 9.63
N LEU A 45 5.03 -2.02 10.69
CA LEU A 45 4.76 -1.56 12.04
C LEU A 45 5.21 -0.11 12.27
N ASP A 46 6.37 0.30 11.73
CA ASP A 46 6.84 1.68 11.81
C ASP A 46 5.89 2.62 11.07
N SER A 47 5.53 2.29 9.83
CA SER A 47 4.52 3.00 9.04
C SER A 47 3.17 3.10 9.76
N LEU A 48 2.75 2.04 10.44
CA LEU A 48 1.50 2.02 11.20
C LEU A 48 1.56 2.94 12.43
N LEU A 49 2.69 2.97 13.14
CA LEU A 49 2.89 3.87 14.28
C LEU A 49 3.02 5.33 13.85
N TYR A 50 3.61 5.58 12.69
CA TYR A 50 3.63 6.91 12.08
C TYR A 50 2.20 7.37 11.79
N ALA A 51 1.40 6.54 11.10
CA ALA A 51 0.01 6.85 10.75
C ALA A 51 -0.92 6.98 11.97
N SER A 52 -0.59 6.36 13.10
CA SER A 52 -1.38 6.43 14.34
C SER A 52 -0.97 7.56 15.29
N ASP A 53 -0.09 8.49 14.87
CA ASP A 53 0.52 9.51 15.73
C ASP A 53 1.19 8.90 16.98
N GLY A 54 1.77 7.70 16.85
CA GLY A 54 2.40 6.97 17.96
C GLY A 54 1.41 6.44 19.00
N ARG A 55 0.11 6.39 18.70
CA ARG A 55 -0.91 5.76 19.56
C ARG A 55 -1.01 4.27 19.24
N LYS A 56 -1.58 3.46 20.15
CA LYS A 56 -1.80 2.03 19.86
C LYS A 56 -2.68 1.95 18.62
N PRO A 57 -2.23 1.34 17.52
CA PRO A 57 -3.08 1.17 16.35
C PRO A 57 -4.36 0.42 16.74
N THR A 58 -5.52 0.99 16.43
CA THR A 58 -6.86 0.43 16.70
C THR A 58 -7.61 0.39 15.39
N ALA A 59 -8.65 -0.45 15.27
CA ALA A 59 -9.60 -0.48 14.14
C ALA A 59 -10.00 0.93 13.62
N ALA A 60 -10.15 1.91 14.52
CA ALA A 60 -10.49 3.29 14.19
C ALA A 60 -9.34 4.11 13.59
N HIS A 61 -8.08 3.85 13.98
CA HIS A 61 -6.91 4.51 13.37
C HIS A 61 -6.77 4.14 11.89
N TRP A 62 -7.07 2.89 11.52
CA TRP A 62 -7.17 2.43 10.12
C TRP A 62 -8.19 3.23 9.33
N LYS A 63 -9.38 3.45 9.91
CA LYS A 63 -10.46 4.22 9.28
C LYS A 63 -10.11 5.70 9.13
N LYS A 64 -9.36 6.26 10.09
CA LYS A 64 -8.93 7.67 10.08
C LYS A 64 -7.83 7.93 9.04
N ALA A 65 -6.83 7.06 8.94
CA ALA A 65 -5.73 7.19 7.97
C ALA A 65 -6.23 7.17 6.51
N LEU A 66 -7.33 6.47 6.25
CA LEU A 66 -7.97 6.37 4.93
C LEU A 66 -9.12 7.37 4.74
N GLY A 67 -9.52 8.06 5.81
CA GLY A 67 -10.72 8.89 5.87
C GLY A 67 -10.45 10.38 5.69
N HIS A 68 -9.32 10.76 5.09
CA HIS A 68 -9.03 12.17 4.85
C HIS A 68 -10.08 12.73 3.87
N PRO A 69 -10.82 13.81 4.25
CA PRO A 69 -11.62 14.52 3.27
C PRO A 69 -10.67 15.05 2.18
N VAL A 70 -11.13 15.02 0.92
CA VAL A 70 -10.41 15.60 -0.22
C VAL A 70 -10.11 17.06 0.12
N THR A 71 -8.86 17.33 0.47
CA THR A 71 -8.33 18.69 0.55
C THR A 71 -7.42 18.89 -0.66
N ASN A 72 -7.15 20.14 -1.05
CA ASN A 72 -6.20 20.46 -2.14
C ASN A 72 -4.74 20.15 -1.76
N ARG A 73 -4.50 19.26 -0.79
CA ARG A 73 -3.19 18.89 -0.28
C ARG A 73 -2.89 17.45 -0.66
N THR A 74 -1.74 17.25 -1.28
CA THR A 74 -1.17 15.92 -1.49
C THR A 74 -0.95 15.25 -0.15
N SER A 75 -1.46 14.03 -0.02
CA SER A 75 -1.23 13.17 1.14
C SER A 75 -0.45 11.95 0.68
N THR A 76 0.66 11.67 1.37
CA THR A 76 1.55 10.55 1.03
C THR A 76 1.71 9.65 2.24
N TRP A 77 1.58 8.35 2.00
CA TRP A 77 1.80 7.30 2.98
C TRP A 77 2.81 6.29 2.43
N GLN A 78 3.67 5.78 3.31
CA GLN A 78 4.67 4.75 2.99
C GLN A 78 4.40 3.52 3.86
N CYS A 79 4.62 2.33 3.30
CA CYS A 79 4.49 1.04 4.00
C CYS A 79 5.45 0.04 3.35
N GLY A 80 6.49 -0.37 4.07
CA GLY A 80 7.55 -1.15 3.43
C GLY A 80 8.23 -0.34 2.34
N GLU A 81 8.44 -1.01 1.20
CA GLU A 81 8.91 -0.39 -0.05
C GLU A 81 7.79 0.29 -0.86
N ALA A 82 6.51 0.10 -0.50
CA ALA A 82 5.38 0.65 -1.22
C ALA A 82 4.98 2.06 -0.73
N SER A 83 4.41 2.85 -1.63
CA SER A 83 3.86 4.17 -1.29
C SER A 83 2.50 4.42 -1.95
N ILE A 84 1.67 5.18 -1.24
CA ILE A 84 0.40 5.70 -1.73
C ILE A 84 0.47 7.21 -1.71
N GLU A 85 0.05 7.83 -2.80
CA GLU A 85 -0.13 9.26 -2.93
C GLU A 85 -1.58 9.56 -3.33
N LEU A 86 -2.20 10.52 -2.65
CA LEU A 86 -3.51 11.06 -3.00
C LEU A 86 -3.38 12.56 -3.27
N GLU A 87 -3.56 12.95 -4.53
CA GLU A 87 -3.59 14.32 -5.00
C GLU A 87 -5.00 14.68 -5.50
N GLY A 88 -5.79 15.33 -4.64
CA GLY A 88 -7.19 15.65 -4.93
C GLY A 88 -8.04 14.39 -5.13
N ARG A 89 -8.31 14.04 -6.39
CA ARG A 89 -9.07 12.82 -6.78
C ARG A 89 -8.20 11.79 -7.50
N HIS A 90 -6.90 12.02 -7.60
CA HIS A 90 -5.95 11.11 -8.23
C HIS A 90 -5.21 10.35 -7.15
N LEU A 91 -5.26 9.02 -7.27
CA LEU A 91 -4.55 8.11 -6.39
C LEU A 91 -3.44 7.45 -7.20
N THR A 92 -2.23 7.50 -6.67
CA THR A 92 -1.08 6.75 -7.18
C THR A 92 -0.67 5.73 -6.14
N TRP A 93 -0.48 4.49 -6.55
CA TRP A 93 0.22 3.49 -5.76
C TRP A 93 1.47 3.08 -6.53
N ASN A 94 2.62 3.22 -5.88
CA ASN A 94 3.90 2.82 -6.40
C ASN A 94 4.47 1.68 -5.55
N VAL A 95 4.92 0.63 -6.23
CA VAL A 95 5.72 -0.46 -5.68
C VAL A 95 6.99 -0.54 -6.51
N PRO A 96 8.19 -0.44 -5.90
CA PRO A 96 9.45 -0.62 -6.61
C PRO A 96 9.55 -2.01 -7.26
N ASP A 97 10.34 -2.09 -8.34
CA ASP A 97 10.67 -3.37 -8.97
C ASP A 97 11.58 -4.17 -8.02
N ASN A 98 11.05 -5.26 -7.49
CA ASN A 98 11.75 -6.21 -6.63
C ASN A 98 10.94 -7.53 -6.56
N ASN A 99 11.61 -8.64 -6.23
CA ASN A 99 10.99 -9.95 -6.21
C ASN A 99 9.89 -10.02 -5.12
N HIS A 100 8.69 -10.45 -5.50
CA HIS A 100 7.47 -10.47 -4.66
C HIS A 100 7.04 -9.12 -4.06
N ALA A 101 7.59 -8.00 -4.52
CA ALA A 101 7.31 -6.67 -3.96
C ALA A 101 5.83 -6.32 -3.99
N VAL A 102 5.15 -6.62 -5.10
CA VAL A 102 3.71 -6.37 -5.26
C VAL A 102 2.89 -7.24 -4.30
N ASP A 103 3.26 -8.50 -4.11
CA ASP A 103 2.57 -9.42 -3.20
C ASP A 103 2.71 -8.96 -1.74
N HIS A 104 3.93 -8.55 -1.35
CA HIS A 104 4.20 -8.00 -0.03
C HIS A 104 3.47 -6.67 0.19
N ALA A 105 3.52 -5.76 -0.78
CA ALA A 105 2.79 -4.50 -0.73
C ALA A 105 1.28 -4.71 -0.63
N ARG A 106 0.73 -5.73 -1.29
CA ARG A 106 -0.68 -6.14 -1.18
C ARG A 106 -1.03 -6.72 0.18
N ALA A 107 -0.15 -7.56 0.72
CA ALA A 107 -0.31 -8.17 2.03
C ALA A 107 -0.15 -7.15 3.17
N SER A 108 0.55 -6.04 2.90
CA SER A 108 0.77 -4.97 3.86
C SER A 108 -0.54 -4.39 4.36
N TRP A 109 -0.47 -3.82 5.55
CA TRP A 109 -1.64 -3.24 6.19
C TRP A 109 -2.23 -2.07 5.40
N LEU A 110 -1.36 -1.29 4.75
CA LEU A 110 -1.75 -0.13 3.95
C LEU A 110 -2.34 -0.56 2.61
N GLY A 111 -1.79 -1.60 1.97
CA GLY A 111 -2.32 -2.19 0.74
C GLY A 111 -3.72 -2.79 0.93
N GLN A 112 -3.92 -3.58 1.98
CA GLN A 112 -5.24 -4.13 2.33
C GLN A 112 -6.27 -3.03 2.58
N ALA A 113 -5.85 -2.01 3.34
CA ALA A 113 -6.67 -0.84 3.64
C ALA A 113 -7.07 -0.08 2.37
N LEU A 114 -6.12 0.19 1.47
CA LEU A 114 -6.38 0.89 0.22
C LEU A 114 -7.40 0.14 -0.63
N PHE A 115 -7.14 -1.13 -0.92
CA PHE A 115 -8.00 -1.91 -1.82
C PHE A 115 -9.39 -2.16 -1.24
N ALA A 116 -9.50 -2.36 0.07
CA ALA A 116 -10.79 -2.44 0.73
C ALA A 116 -11.61 -1.15 0.57
N GLN A 117 -10.96 0.03 0.52
CA GLN A 117 -11.65 1.29 0.26
C GLN A 117 -12.04 1.43 -1.21
N LEU A 118 -11.13 1.16 -2.14
CA LEU A 118 -11.41 1.23 -3.58
C LEU A 118 -12.58 0.33 -3.99
N ALA A 119 -12.70 -0.85 -3.39
CA ALA A 119 -13.82 -1.77 -3.60
C ALA A 119 -15.17 -1.25 -3.06
N ARG A 120 -15.16 -0.32 -2.09
CA ARG A 120 -16.37 0.25 -1.48
C ARG A 120 -16.83 1.55 -2.12
N ILE A 121 -16.01 2.17 -2.97
CA ILE A 121 -16.37 3.41 -3.64
C ILE A 121 -17.49 3.12 -4.65
N ASN A 122 -18.59 3.88 -4.54
CA ASN A 122 -19.62 3.90 -5.57
C ASN A 122 -19.12 4.71 -6.76
N TRP A 123 -18.43 4.04 -7.69
CA TRP A 123 -17.91 4.65 -8.90
C TRP A 123 -19.04 5.14 -9.81
N THR A 124 -18.86 6.34 -10.35
CA THR A 124 -19.79 7.01 -11.25
C THR A 124 -19.26 7.00 -12.68
N ARG A 125 -20.08 7.50 -13.62
CA ARG A 125 -19.63 7.70 -15.00
C ARG A 125 -18.37 8.58 -15.03
N GLY A 126 -17.33 8.11 -15.72
CA GLY A 126 -16.06 8.83 -15.87
C GLY A 126 -15.10 8.74 -14.68
N SER A 127 -15.44 8.00 -13.62
CA SER A 127 -14.53 7.74 -12.49
C SER A 127 -14.09 6.28 -12.44
N GLY A 128 -13.12 5.99 -11.57
CA GLY A 128 -12.42 4.71 -11.49
C GLY A 128 -10.98 4.83 -11.96
N GLY A 129 -10.33 3.68 -12.16
CA GLY A 129 -8.93 3.60 -12.56
C GLY A 129 -8.47 2.15 -12.67
N TYR A 130 -7.18 1.98 -12.88
CA TYR A 130 -6.55 0.67 -12.97
C TYR A 130 -5.13 0.73 -12.43
N PHE A 131 -4.64 -0.42 -11.97
CA PHE A 131 -3.24 -0.62 -11.62
C PHE A 131 -2.55 -1.44 -12.69
N VAL A 132 -1.28 -1.12 -12.92
CA VAL A 132 -0.42 -1.78 -13.90
C VAL A 132 0.72 -2.43 -13.16
N GLY A 133 1.03 -3.66 -13.51
CA GLY A 133 2.23 -4.37 -13.07
C GLY A 133 3.16 -4.62 -14.25
N ASN A 134 4.44 -4.80 -13.93
CA ASN A 134 5.44 -5.36 -14.83
C ASN A 134 6.00 -6.63 -14.14
N ASN A 135 6.45 -7.62 -14.92
CA ASN A 135 7.15 -8.78 -14.35
C ASN A 135 8.63 -8.71 -14.74
N GLU A 136 9.50 -9.10 -13.80
CA GLU A 136 10.96 -8.99 -13.87
C GLU A 136 11.59 -9.88 -14.96
N TYR A 137 10.92 -10.97 -15.38
CA TYR A 137 11.39 -11.90 -16.40
C TYR A 137 11.18 -11.41 -17.84
N ASN A 138 10.58 -10.22 -18.02
CA ASN A 138 10.12 -9.76 -19.32
C ASN A 138 11.12 -8.87 -20.08
N GLN A 139 12.26 -8.50 -19.48
CA GLN A 139 13.30 -7.76 -20.22
C GLN A 139 14.16 -8.68 -21.12
N ASP A 140 14.14 -9.99 -20.88
CA ASP A 140 14.99 -10.97 -21.58
C ASP A 140 14.25 -11.84 -22.60
N THR A 141 12.95 -11.61 -22.84
CA THR A 141 12.15 -12.38 -23.82
C THR A 141 11.71 -11.51 -25.00
N SER A 142 12.06 -11.96 -26.22
CA SER A 142 11.70 -11.33 -27.49
C SER A 142 10.45 -11.94 -28.13
N GLU A 143 9.67 -12.74 -27.39
CA GLU A 143 8.53 -13.48 -27.94
C GLU A 143 7.24 -12.65 -27.99
N PRO A 144 6.38 -12.82 -29.02
CA PRO A 144 5.07 -12.17 -29.08
C PRO A 144 4.19 -12.57 -27.89
N GLY A 145 3.83 -11.58 -27.06
CA GLY A 145 3.07 -11.78 -25.81
C GLY A 145 3.95 -11.92 -24.55
N GLY A 146 5.27 -11.84 -24.70
CA GLY A 146 6.24 -12.12 -23.65
C GLY A 146 6.61 -10.97 -22.70
N GLY A 147 6.14 -9.74 -22.87
CA GLY A 147 6.69 -8.67 -22.03
C GLY A 147 6.08 -7.29 -22.15
N GLY A 148 4.91 -7.10 -21.55
CA GLY A 148 4.28 -5.79 -21.46
C GLY A 148 3.64 -5.57 -20.09
N ASN A 149 3.56 -4.29 -19.73
CA ASN A 149 2.69 -3.79 -18.67
C ASN A 149 1.31 -4.46 -18.76
N TYR A 150 0.91 -5.14 -17.69
CA TYR A 150 -0.39 -5.81 -17.61
C TYR A 150 -1.25 -5.20 -16.52
N LEU A 151 -2.57 -5.25 -16.71
CA LEU A 151 -3.51 -4.77 -15.70
C LEU A 151 -3.57 -5.76 -14.55
N THR A 152 -3.27 -5.29 -13.34
CA THR A 152 -3.35 -6.12 -12.13
C THR A 152 -4.69 -5.99 -11.43
N ASP A 153 -5.34 -4.83 -11.54
CA ASP A 153 -6.66 -4.56 -10.97
C ASP A 153 -7.33 -3.39 -11.66
N THR A 154 -8.66 -3.36 -11.64
CA THR A 154 -9.47 -2.31 -12.27
C THR A 154 -10.65 -1.93 -11.40
N PHE A 155 -10.97 -0.64 -11.32
CA PHE A 155 -12.05 -0.08 -10.53
C PHE A 155 -12.92 0.85 -11.37
N GLY A 156 -14.24 0.71 -11.22
CA GLY A 156 -15.23 1.60 -11.83
C GLY A 156 -15.26 1.58 -13.37
N PRO A 157 -16.15 2.40 -13.97
CA PRO A 157 -16.34 2.44 -15.43
C PRO A 157 -15.07 2.80 -16.22
N ALA A 158 -14.20 3.65 -15.67
CA ALA A 158 -12.92 3.98 -16.31
C ALA A 158 -11.95 2.79 -16.34
N GLY A 159 -11.86 2.03 -15.24
CA GLY A 159 -11.07 0.79 -15.18
C GLY A 159 -11.59 -0.29 -16.12
N ASP A 160 -12.92 -0.48 -16.19
CA ASP A 160 -13.55 -1.41 -17.13
C ASP A 160 -13.25 -1.06 -18.59
N LYS A 161 -13.21 0.24 -18.93
CA LYS A 161 -12.82 0.71 -20.26
C LYS A 161 -11.37 0.33 -20.57
N ALA A 162 -10.45 0.55 -19.61
CA ALA A 162 -9.05 0.16 -19.77
C ALA A 162 -8.90 -1.36 -19.94
N ARG A 163 -9.61 -2.17 -19.15
CA ARG A 163 -9.62 -3.64 -19.28
C ARG A 163 -10.05 -4.09 -20.67
N LYS A 164 -11.11 -3.50 -21.21
CA LYS A 164 -11.60 -3.82 -22.56
C LYS A 164 -10.60 -3.43 -23.66
N ALA A 165 -9.90 -2.32 -23.49
CA ALA A 165 -8.86 -1.89 -24.43
C ALA A 165 -7.61 -2.78 -24.39
N HIS A 166 -7.27 -3.34 -23.23
CA HIS A 166 -6.11 -4.22 -23.04
C HIS A 166 -6.38 -5.67 -23.50
N ASN A 167 -7.62 -6.16 -23.35
CA ASN A 167 -7.99 -7.56 -23.64
C ASN A 167 -8.60 -7.82 -25.04
N GLY A 168 -8.57 -6.86 -25.97
CA GLY A 168 -9.28 -7.00 -27.25
C GLY A 168 -8.45 -6.55 -28.45
N PHE A 169 -8.46 -7.34 -29.53
CA PHE A 169 -8.17 -6.85 -30.87
C PHE A 169 -9.09 -5.65 -31.14
N VAL A 170 -8.49 -4.46 -31.34
CA VAL A 170 -9.23 -3.26 -31.70
C VAL A 170 -9.28 -3.19 -33.23
N ALA A 171 -10.40 -3.60 -33.82
CA ALA A 171 -10.70 -3.24 -35.20
C ALA A 171 -11.07 -1.75 -35.23
N TYR A 172 -10.19 -0.91 -35.78
CA TYR A 172 -10.55 0.44 -36.17
C TYR A 172 -11.39 0.35 -37.46
N TYR A 173 -12.64 0.84 -37.41
CA TYR A 173 -13.45 1.11 -38.59
C TYR A 173 -13.29 2.58 -38.99
#